data_AF-A0A2E2UBX9-F1
#
_entry.id   AF-A0A2E2UBX9-F1
#
_cell.length_a   1.000
_cell.length_b   1.000
_cell.length_c   1.000
_cell.angle_alpha   90.00
_cell.angle_beta   90.00
_cell.angle_gamma   90.00
#
_symmetry.space_group_name_H-M   'P 1'
#
loop_
_entity.id
_entity.type
_entity.pdbx_description
1 polymer ?
#
loop_
_entity_poly.entity_id
_entity_poly.type
_entity_poly.pdbx_seq_one_letter_code
_entity_poly.pdbx_strand_id
1 'polypeptide(L)'
;MKKVVCFMLFVLSLHAFADTPRQKALDLHKRIAGVPPTPAVLNQMENLIQSSPGVAGLEAAADVAIQNPNFYNVTLKSWAKTLTNVSDSNRVPLDDMSATIIGAIRDSDQAGKPFGRILHEDVLYVGSGVAAYSPTNNNHYEELESRGANLSSVLTEQTQSSLGSVPDSDGIAGILSSRAWALAYYNMGTNRRATFYLLRNFMCSEMDYIMDVNIPDIYVARDVTRSPGGDSSEYKSYCVGCHAAQDAMRPAWAYYDYDPASGGITYTPGQVVQKMNQAGSTFPEGFVTPNDNFVNLWGSMSAHMDRLGFKPPYSGVGAKDLGRQVANSSGFANCMVFKAFKKVCYRNPAASESDMLDQVSQELEDSGNMKEVYKKVAAHCVEDKYEN
;
A
#
# COMPACT_ATOMS: atom_id res chain seq x y z
N MET A 1 7.68 59.90 61.16
CA MET A 1 7.38 58.48 60.85
C MET A 1 7.41 58.30 59.34
N LYS A 2 8.43 57.62 58.80
CA LYS A 2 8.66 57.44 57.35
C LYS A 2 8.28 56.02 56.95
N LYS A 3 7.45 55.92 55.89
CA LYS A 3 7.40 54.97 54.74
C LYS A 3 7.59 53.47 55.05
N VAL A 4 6.92 52.51 54.41
CA VAL A 4 6.87 52.25 52.96
C VAL A 4 5.72 51.27 52.72
N VAL A 5 4.81 51.54 51.78
CA VAL A 5 3.88 50.54 51.25
C VAL A 5 4.48 50.00 49.97
N CYS A 6 4.84 48.73 49.97
CA CYS A 6 5.42 48.03 48.83
C CYS A 6 4.26 47.53 47.95
N PHE A 7 4.07 48.13 46.78
CA PHE A 7 3.09 47.68 45.80
C PHE A 7 3.76 46.62 44.92
N MET A 8 3.39 45.35 45.12
CA MET A 8 3.88 44.23 44.32
C MET A 8 3.17 44.25 42.97
N LEU A 9 3.86 44.65 41.91
CA LEU A 9 3.37 44.51 40.53
C LEU A 9 3.43 43.02 40.15
N PHE A 10 2.26 42.37 40.06
CA PHE A 10 2.12 41.11 39.37
C PHE A 10 2.21 41.36 37.87
N VAL A 11 3.37 41.09 37.28
CA VAL A 11 3.51 41.01 35.82
C VAL A 11 2.87 39.69 35.39
N LEU A 12 1.61 39.74 34.95
CA LEU A 12 1.06 38.66 34.14
C LEU A 12 1.83 38.65 32.82
N SER A 13 2.75 37.71 32.69
CA SER A 13 3.30 37.30 31.40
C SER A 13 2.18 36.71 30.56
N LEU A 14 1.47 37.58 29.84
CA LEU A 14 0.67 37.21 28.67
C LEU A 14 1.63 36.48 27.72
N HIS A 15 1.53 35.16 27.67
CA HIS A 15 2.09 34.42 26.55
C HIS A 15 1.35 34.91 25.32
N ALA A 16 2.02 35.72 24.51
CA ALA A 16 1.51 36.12 23.21
C ALA A 16 1.44 34.85 22.34
N PHE A 17 0.28 34.19 22.32
CA PHE A 17 -0.06 33.15 21.34
C PHE A 17 -0.21 33.83 19.98
N ALA A 18 0.91 34.12 19.32
CA ALA A 18 0.91 34.58 17.94
C ALA A 18 0.48 33.40 17.04
N ASP A 19 -0.70 33.51 16.39
CA ASP A 19 -1.10 32.79 15.17
C ASP A 19 -0.97 31.24 15.14
N THR A 20 -1.15 30.55 16.27
CA THR A 20 -1.05 29.07 16.30
C THR A 20 -2.05 28.33 15.37
N PRO A 21 -3.33 28.73 15.22
CA PRO A 21 -4.27 28.00 14.37
C PRO A 21 -3.97 28.19 12.87
N ARG A 22 -3.55 29.40 12.48
CA ARG A 22 -3.19 29.72 11.10
C ARG A 22 -1.93 29.00 10.65
N GLN A 23 -0.92 28.91 11.52
CA GLN A 23 0.30 28.15 11.26
C GLN A 23 0.02 26.64 11.19
N LYS A 24 -0.78 26.10 12.12
CA LYS A 24 -1.25 24.71 12.08
C LYS A 24 -1.98 24.40 10.77
N ALA A 25 -2.90 25.27 10.32
CA ALA A 25 -3.60 25.12 9.04
C ALA A 25 -2.65 25.13 7.82
N LEU A 26 -1.69 26.05 7.80
CA LEU A 26 -0.69 26.14 6.73
C LEU A 26 0.16 24.86 6.63
N ASP A 27 0.65 24.37 7.76
CA ASP A 27 1.46 23.15 7.81
C ASP A 27 0.66 21.91 7.43
N LEU A 28 -0.57 21.78 7.95
CA LEU A 28 -1.46 20.67 7.65
C LEU A 28 -1.73 20.57 6.14
N HIS A 29 -2.07 21.70 5.51
CA HIS A 29 -2.33 21.71 4.07
C HIS A 29 -1.07 21.35 3.26
N LYS A 30 0.11 21.83 3.66
CA LYS A 30 1.37 21.48 2.99
C LYS A 30 1.69 19.99 3.11
N ARG A 31 1.45 19.38 4.27
CA ARG A 31 1.68 17.94 4.50
C ARG A 31 0.79 17.07 3.62
N ILE A 32 -0.49 17.44 3.48
CA ILE A 32 -1.47 16.69 2.68
C ILE A 32 -1.29 16.98 1.19
N ALA A 33 -1.38 18.24 0.78
CA ALA A 33 -1.43 18.62 -0.64
C ALA A 33 -0.05 18.87 -1.27
N GLY A 34 1.03 18.94 -0.49
CA GLY A 34 2.37 19.24 -0.98
C GLY A 34 2.59 20.71 -1.41
N VAL A 35 1.58 21.58 -1.23
CA VAL A 35 1.62 22.99 -1.60
C VAL A 35 0.96 23.88 -0.53
N PRO A 36 1.26 25.19 -0.47
CA PRO A 36 0.51 26.12 0.37
C PRO A 36 -0.97 26.22 -0.03
N PRO A 37 -1.90 26.47 0.92
CA PRO A 37 -3.30 26.75 0.63
C PRO A 37 -3.48 28.13 0.00
N THR A 38 -4.60 28.33 -0.71
CA THR A 38 -5.05 29.68 -1.09
C THR A 38 -5.47 30.46 0.16
N PRO A 39 -5.54 31.81 0.12
CA PRO A 39 -5.99 32.60 1.28
C PRO A 39 -7.37 32.19 1.80
N ALA A 40 -8.31 31.85 0.92
CA ALA A 40 -9.64 31.41 1.29
C ALA A 40 -9.62 30.05 2.03
N VAL A 41 -8.90 29.07 1.48
CA VAL A 41 -8.74 27.75 2.11
C VAL A 41 -8.02 27.87 3.46
N LEU A 42 -6.99 28.71 3.54
CA LEU A 42 -6.26 28.96 4.78
C LEU A 42 -7.16 29.52 5.88
N ASN A 43 -7.97 30.55 5.55
CA ASN A 43 -8.92 31.14 6.50
C ASN A 43 -9.98 30.12 6.93
N GLN A 44 -10.46 29.28 6.01
CA GLN A 44 -11.42 28.21 6.33
C GLN A 44 -10.82 27.21 7.32
N MET A 45 -9.63 26.70 7.04
CA MET A 45 -8.94 25.73 7.91
C MET A 45 -8.60 26.34 9.28
N GLU A 46 -8.15 27.60 9.31
CA GLU A 46 -7.90 28.34 10.54
C GLU A 46 -9.16 28.43 11.42
N ASN A 47 -10.30 28.80 10.83
CA ASN A 47 -11.57 28.89 11.55
C ASN A 47 -12.00 27.54 12.13
N LEU A 48 -11.80 26.43 11.39
CA LEU A 48 -12.10 25.09 11.87
C LEU A 48 -11.28 24.73 13.11
N ILE A 49 -9.96 24.98 13.06
CA ILE A 49 -9.05 24.74 14.18
C ILE A 49 -9.37 25.63 15.39
N GLN A 50 -9.73 26.89 15.16
CA GLN A 50 -10.15 27.80 16.23
C GLN A 50 -11.46 27.36 16.88
N SER A 51 -12.42 26.88 16.09
CA SER A 51 -13.73 26.46 16.58
C SER A 51 -13.72 25.13 17.35
N SER A 52 -12.73 24.27 17.08
CA SER A 52 -12.55 22.99 17.77
C SER A 52 -11.06 22.77 18.05
N PRO A 53 -10.50 23.33 19.14
CA PRO A 53 -9.09 23.19 19.44
C PRO A 53 -8.65 21.72 19.61
N GLY A 54 -7.41 21.43 19.22
CA GLY A 54 -6.82 20.09 19.29
C GLY A 54 -7.06 19.27 18.02
N VAL A 55 -6.87 17.95 18.14
CA VAL A 55 -6.89 17.00 17.02
C VAL A 55 -8.22 17.05 16.24
N ALA A 56 -9.35 17.25 16.93
CA ALA A 56 -10.66 17.31 16.27
C ALA A 56 -10.77 18.44 15.23
N GLY A 57 -10.30 19.65 15.52
CA GLY A 57 -10.29 20.75 14.56
C GLY A 57 -9.23 20.57 13.47
N LEU A 58 -8.11 19.89 13.77
CA LEU A 58 -7.12 19.52 12.77
C LEU A 58 -7.67 18.48 11.79
N GLU A 59 -8.40 17.48 12.26
CA GLU A 59 -9.06 16.49 11.40
C GLU A 59 -10.10 17.18 10.48
N ALA A 60 -10.92 18.08 11.03
CA ALA A 60 -11.86 18.87 10.23
C ALA A 60 -11.15 19.78 9.20
N ALA A 61 -10.00 20.36 9.54
CA ALA A 61 -9.20 21.12 8.59
C ALA A 61 -8.54 20.22 7.53
N ALA A 62 -8.16 18.98 7.90
CA ALA A 62 -7.62 17.99 6.97
C ALA A 62 -8.65 17.54 5.93
N ASP A 63 -9.94 17.49 6.29
CA ASP A 63 -11.05 17.28 5.34
C ASP A 63 -11.09 18.35 4.25
N VAL A 64 -10.69 19.59 4.54
CA VAL A 64 -10.58 20.65 3.52
C VAL A 64 -9.34 20.44 2.66
N ALA A 65 -8.20 20.16 3.29
CA ALA A 65 -6.93 20.00 2.59
C ALA A 65 -6.93 18.80 1.62
N ILE A 66 -7.58 17.69 1.98
CA ILE A 66 -7.61 16.47 1.16
C ILE A 66 -8.38 16.66 -0.16
N GLN A 67 -9.26 17.67 -0.24
CA GLN A 67 -9.96 18.03 -1.49
C GLN A 67 -9.05 18.69 -2.52
N ASN A 68 -7.85 19.13 -2.12
CA ASN A 68 -6.92 19.76 -3.03
C ASN A 68 -6.45 18.75 -4.10
N PRO A 69 -6.57 19.07 -5.40
CA PRO A 69 -6.07 18.23 -6.50
C PRO A 69 -4.64 17.71 -6.31
N ASN A 70 -3.76 18.50 -5.68
CA ASN A 70 -2.37 18.11 -5.48
C ASN A 70 -2.17 16.97 -4.48
N PHE A 71 -3.13 16.71 -3.58
CA PHE A 71 -3.11 15.48 -2.80
C PHE A 71 -3.07 14.25 -3.72
N TYR A 72 -3.87 14.25 -4.78
CA TYR A 72 -3.92 13.15 -5.76
C TYR A 72 -2.78 13.24 -6.77
N ASN A 73 -2.56 14.42 -7.36
CA ASN A 73 -1.62 14.62 -8.47
C ASN A 73 -0.14 14.64 -8.04
N VAL A 74 0.14 14.89 -6.75
CA VAL A 74 1.51 14.99 -6.22
C VAL A 74 1.72 13.98 -5.10
N THR A 75 0.97 14.10 -4.00
CA THR A 75 1.21 13.31 -2.78
C THR A 75 0.97 11.82 -3.05
N LEU A 76 -0.25 11.43 -3.43
CA LEU A 76 -0.60 10.04 -3.71
C LEU A 76 0.12 9.52 -4.95
N LYS A 77 0.17 10.27 -6.06
CA LYS A 77 0.86 9.82 -7.28
C LYS A 77 2.32 9.47 -7.03
N SER A 78 3.07 10.31 -6.31
CA SER A 78 4.47 10.03 -6.02
C SER A 78 4.68 8.85 -5.07
N TRP A 79 3.69 8.48 -4.25
CA TRP A 79 3.73 7.29 -3.41
C TRP A 79 3.29 6.04 -4.17
N ALA A 80 2.14 6.08 -4.87
CA ALA A 80 1.62 4.93 -5.60
C ALA A 80 2.63 4.40 -6.62
N LYS A 81 3.36 5.29 -7.31
CA LYS A 81 4.41 4.93 -8.28
C LYS A 81 5.57 4.15 -7.66
N THR A 82 5.87 4.29 -6.36
CA THR A 82 6.91 3.47 -5.72
C THR A 82 6.48 2.01 -5.55
N LEU A 83 5.18 1.72 -5.64
CA LEU A 83 4.63 0.37 -5.47
C LEU A 83 4.56 -0.42 -6.78
N THR A 84 4.82 0.22 -7.93
CA THR A 84 4.62 -0.37 -9.27
C THR A 84 5.92 -0.82 -9.94
N ASN A 85 7.05 -0.81 -9.21
CA ASN A 85 8.35 -1.20 -9.74
C ASN A 85 9.28 -1.77 -8.66
N VAL A 86 10.30 -2.51 -9.10
CA VAL A 86 11.27 -3.19 -8.22
C VAL A 86 12.33 -2.25 -7.62
N SER A 87 12.35 -0.97 -8.01
CA SER A 87 13.36 0.01 -7.55
C SER A 87 12.82 0.96 -6.48
N ASP A 88 11.58 0.77 -6.04
CA ASP A 88 10.85 1.65 -5.11
C ASP A 88 10.87 3.13 -5.55
N SER A 89 10.99 3.37 -6.86
CA SER A 89 11.21 4.71 -7.42
C SER A 89 9.90 5.36 -7.81
N ASN A 90 9.76 6.65 -7.52
CA ASN A 90 8.65 7.46 -8.03
C ASN A 90 8.95 8.07 -9.41
N ARG A 91 10.14 7.81 -9.98
CA ARG A 91 10.61 8.29 -11.29
C ARG A 91 10.29 7.31 -12.42
N VAL A 92 9.17 6.63 -12.32
CA VAL A 92 8.55 5.84 -13.40
C VAL A 92 7.38 6.63 -13.98
N PRO A 93 6.72 6.24 -15.09
CA PRO A 93 5.46 6.86 -15.51
C PRO A 93 4.29 6.53 -14.57
N LEU A 94 3.20 7.29 -14.63
CA LEU A 94 1.88 6.82 -14.19
C LEU A 94 1.49 5.58 -15.00
N ASP A 95 0.83 4.62 -14.36
CA ASP A 95 0.40 3.36 -14.96
C ASP A 95 -0.96 2.90 -14.39
N ASP A 96 -1.46 1.76 -14.86
CA ASP A 96 -2.77 1.22 -14.49
C ASP A 96 -2.87 0.82 -13.00
N MET A 97 -1.78 0.29 -12.43
CA MET A 97 -1.70 -0.01 -11.00
C MET A 97 -1.72 1.26 -10.14
N SER A 98 -0.87 2.24 -10.43
CA SER A 98 -0.76 3.49 -9.66
C SER A 98 -2.03 4.34 -9.78
N ALA A 99 -2.63 4.43 -10.96
CA ALA A 99 -3.92 5.09 -11.14
C ALA A 99 -5.05 4.41 -10.35
N THR A 100 -5.07 3.07 -10.34
CA THR A 100 -6.05 2.28 -9.55
C THR A 100 -5.88 2.50 -8.05
N ILE A 101 -4.65 2.55 -7.55
CA ILE A 101 -4.38 2.88 -6.14
C ILE A 101 -4.87 4.29 -5.81
N ILE A 102 -4.57 5.30 -6.64
CA ILE A 102 -4.99 6.69 -6.40
C ILE A 102 -6.52 6.82 -6.41
N GLY A 103 -7.18 6.22 -7.41
CA GLY A 103 -8.64 6.22 -7.55
C GLY A 103 -9.34 5.50 -6.39
N ALA A 104 -8.83 4.34 -5.98
CA ALA A 104 -9.39 3.59 -4.87
C ALA A 104 -9.26 4.32 -3.53
N ILE A 105 -8.16 5.05 -3.29
CA ILE A 105 -8.07 5.95 -2.14
C ILE A 105 -9.10 7.06 -2.27
N ARG A 106 -9.21 7.71 -3.43
CA ARG A 106 -10.20 8.78 -3.62
C ARG A 106 -11.62 8.34 -3.26
N ASP A 107 -11.98 7.11 -3.61
CA ASP A 107 -13.33 6.60 -3.43
C ASP A 107 -13.51 5.75 -2.16
N SER A 108 -12.50 5.66 -1.28
CA SER A 108 -12.51 4.75 -0.12
C SER A 108 -13.52 5.11 0.98
N ASP A 109 -14.12 6.29 0.92
CA ASP A 109 -15.21 6.72 1.80
C ASP A 109 -16.60 6.41 1.24
N GLN A 110 -16.68 5.89 0.01
CA GLN A 110 -17.94 5.48 -0.60
C GLN A 110 -18.34 4.09 -0.13
N ALA A 111 -19.65 3.88 0.03
CA ALA A 111 -20.19 2.58 0.42
C ALA A 111 -19.78 1.47 -0.57
N GLY A 112 -19.27 0.36 -0.04
CA GLY A 112 -18.86 -0.80 -0.84
C GLY A 112 -17.53 -0.61 -1.58
N LYS A 113 -16.74 0.42 -1.26
CA LYS A 113 -15.43 0.67 -1.89
C LYS A 113 -14.26 0.69 -0.90
N PRO A 114 -14.16 -0.26 0.06
CA PRO A 114 -13.04 -0.28 0.99
C PRO A 114 -11.72 -0.42 0.22
N PHE A 115 -10.66 0.27 0.65
CA PHE A 115 -9.41 0.33 -0.10
C PHE A 115 -8.78 -1.04 -0.38
N GLY A 116 -8.89 -2.01 0.54
CA GLY A 116 -8.33 -3.36 0.40
C GLY A 116 -8.82 -4.13 -0.84
N ARG A 117 -9.98 -3.75 -1.39
CA ARG A 117 -10.57 -4.35 -2.61
C ARG A 117 -9.64 -4.36 -3.81
N ILE A 118 -8.69 -3.41 -3.87
CA ILE A 118 -7.73 -3.31 -4.98
C ILE A 118 -6.89 -4.57 -5.15
N LEU A 119 -6.80 -5.43 -4.14
CA LEU A 119 -6.00 -6.67 -4.21
C LEU A 119 -6.80 -7.87 -4.73
N HIS A 120 -8.12 -7.78 -4.93
CA HIS A 120 -8.92 -8.95 -5.29
C HIS A 120 -10.18 -8.70 -6.12
N GLU A 121 -10.69 -7.48 -6.20
CA GLU A 121 -11.91 -7.19 -6.98
C GLU A 121 -11.64 -6.93 -8.46
N ASP A 122 -12.71 -6.96 -9.25
CA ASP A 122 -12.72 -6.62 -10.67
C ASP A 122 -12.76 -5.10 -10.87
N VAL A 123 -11.64 -4.44 -10.55
CA VAL A 123 -11.54 -2.98 -10.49
C VAL A 123 -10.29 -2.44 -11.18
N LEU A 124 -10.49 -1.44 -12.02
CA LEU A 124 -9.42 -0.62 -12.60
C LEU A 124 -9.86 0.84 -12.65
N TYR A 125 -8.93 1.79 -12.49
CA TYR A 125 -9.21 3.20 -12.76
C TYR A 125 -8.58 3.65 -14.08
N VAL A 126 -9.41 4.28 -14.90
CA VAL A 126 -9.07 4.80 -16.23
C VAL A 126 -9.47 6.27 -16.30
N GLY A 127 -8.61 7.09 -16.89
CA GLY A 127 -8.87 8.51 -17.10
C GLY A 127 -9.71 8.81 -18.34
N SER A 128 -10.00 10.09 -18.55
CA SER A 128 -10.73 10.58 -19.72
C SER A 128 -9.95 11.68 -20.44
N GLY A 129 -10.32 11.97 -21.70
CA GLY A 129 -9.67 13.03 -22.49
C GLY A 129 -8.24 12.70 -22.96
N VAL A 130 -7.90 11.41 -23.06
CA VAL A 130 -6.61 10.86 -23.50
C VAL A 130 -6.85 9.62 -24.39
N ALA A 131 -5.80 9.00 -24.90
CA ALA A 131 -5.84 7.73 -25.63
C ALA A 131 -6.67 6.68 -24.87
N ALA A 132 -7.34 5.78 -25.59
CA ALA A 132 -8.09 4.69 -24.96
C ALA A 132 -7.15 3.79 -24.13
N TYR A 133 -7.67 3.23 -23.03
CA TYR A 133 -6.95 2.20 -22.27
C TYR A 133 -6.56 1.04 -23.20
N SER A 134 -5.36 0.50 -22.99
CA SER A 134 -4.88 -0.67 -23.71
C SER A 134 -4.20 -1.63 -22.73
N PRO A 135 -4.50 -2.94 -22.80
CA PRO A 135 -3.90 -3.93 -21.91
C PRO A 135 -2.43 -4.25 -22.25
N THR A 136 -1.92 -3.74 -23.37
CA THR A 136 -0.60 -4.08 -23.92
C THR A 136 0.40 -2.91 -23.91
N ASN A 137 -0.02 -1.70 -23.56
CA ASN A 137 0.86 -0.54 -23.48
C ASN A 137 0.43 0.43 -22.37
N ASN A 138 1.19 1.51 -22.19
CA ASN A 138 0.97 2.49 -21.13
C ASN A 138 0.57 3.89 -21.64
N ASN A 139 0.23 4.02 -22.93
CA ASN A 139 0.01 5.31 -23.59
C ASN A 139 -1.07 6.14 -22.89
N HIS A 140 -2.14 5.48 -22.43
CA HIS A 140 -3.25 6.11 -21.70
C HIS A 140 -2.74 6.90 -20.47
N TYR A 141 -1.95 6.25 -19.62
CA TYR A 141 -1.51 6.82 -18.35
C TYR A 141 -0.34 7.79 -18.51
N GLU A 142 0.57 7.53 -19.47
CA GLU A 142 1.60 8.48 -19.86
C GLU A 142 1.00 9.79 -20.38
N GLU A 143 -0.07 9.70 -21.17
CA GLU A 143 -0.76 10.87 -21.68
C GLU A 143 -1.49 11.64 -20.57
N LEU A 144 -2.15 10.95 -19.63
CA LEU A 144 -2.72 11.61 -18.43
C LEU A 144 -1.67 12.39 -17.66
N GLU A 145 -0.49 11.80 -17.43
CA GLU A 145 0.59 12.43 -16.69
C GLU A 145 1.19 13.61 -17.47
N SER A 146 1.48 13.45 -18.76
CA SER A 146 2.06 14.49 -19.61
C SER A 146 1.15 15.71 -19.79
N ARG A 147 -0.18 15.52 -19.81
CA ARG A 147 -1.17 16.59 -19.90
C ARG A 147 -1.47 17.25 -18.55
N GLY A 148 -0.88 16.77 -17.46
CA GLY A 148 -1.17 17.26 -16.11
C GLY A 148 -2.64 17.07 -15.72
N ALA A 149 -3.25 15.96 -16.16
CA ALA A 149 -4.66 15.69 -15.90
C ALA A 149 -4.94 15.67 -14.39
N ASN A 150 -6.06 16.27 -13.98
CA ASN A 150 -6.43 16.30 -12.56
C ASN A 150 -6.99 14.93 -12.12
N LEU A 151 -6.14 14.08 -11.56
CA LEU A 151 -6.46 12.71 -11.14
C LEU A 151 -7.59 12.62 -10.10
N SER A 152 -7.86 13.68 -9.34
CA SER A 152 -9.01 13.70 -8.43
C SER A 152 -10.34 13.65 -9.19
N SER A 153 -10.36 14.16 -10.43
CA SER A 153 -11.57 14.31 -11.24
C SER A 153 -11.65 13.35 -12.43
N VAL A 154 -10.53 13.11 -13.12
CA VAL A 154 -10.57 12.40 -14.42
C VAL A 154 -10.62 10.89 -14.28
N LEU A 155 -10.15 10.33 -13.14
CA LEU A 155 -10.11 8.90 -12.92
C LEU A 155 -11.53 8.38 -12.67
N THR A 156 -11.95 7.40 -13.47
CA THR A 156 -13.24 6.72 -13.33
C THR A 156 -12.99 5.26 -13.08
N GLU A 157 -13.74 4.70 -12.14
CA GLU A 157 -13.73 3.28 -11.87
C GLU A 157 -14.36 2.54 -13.06
N GLN A 158 -13.70 1.48 -13.51
CA GLN A 158 -14.13 0.60 -14.57
C GLN A 158 -13.99 -0.85 -14.10
N THR A 159 -14.77 -1.73 -14.70
CA THR A 159 -14.63 -3.18 -14.53
C THR A 159 -13.40 -3.64 -15.31
N GLN A 160 -12.42 -4.21 -14.62
CA GLN A 160 -11.14 -4.61 -15.21
C GLN A 160 -11.32 -5.71 -16.29
N SER A 161 -12.28 -6.62 -16.12
CA SER A 161 -12.64 -7.67 -17.09
C SER A 161 -13.29 -7.12 -18.35
N SER A 162 -14.05 -6.02 -18.27
CA SER A 162 -14.69 -5.40 -19.45
C SER A 162 -13.69 -4.67 -20.35
N LEU A 163 -12.53 -4.32 -19.80
CA LEU A 163 -11.44 -3.65 -20.52
C LEU A 163 -10.44 -4.62 -21.17
N GLY A 164 -10.61 -5.93 -20.98
CA GLY A 164 -9.73 -6.95 -21.55
C GLY A 164 -8.29 -6.89 -21.03
N SER A 165 -8.09 -6.37 -19.81
CA SER A 165 -6.80 -6.34 -19.11
C SER A 165 -6.20 -7.73 -18.86
N VAL A 166 -7.07 -8.73 -18.67
CA VAL A 166 -6.76 -10.16 -18.59
C VAL A 166 -7.68 -10.88 -19.58
N PRO A 167 -7.18 -11.85 -20.38
CA PRO A 167 -8.00 -12.56 -21.36
C PRO A 167 -9.19 -13.36 -20.79
N ASP A 168 -9.12 -13.72 -19.51
CA ASP A 168 -10.14 -14.50 -18.79
C ASP A 168 -10.51 -13.80 -17.48
N SER A 169 -11.81 -13.68 -17.19
CA SER A 169 -12.32 -13.06 -15.98
C SER A 169 -11.95 -13.80 -14.69
N ASP A 170 -11.63 -15.09 -14.77
CA ASP A 170 -11.17 -15.87 -13.61
C ASP A 170 -9.76 -15.44 -13.16
N GLY A 171 -8.98 -14.84 -14.08
CA GLY A 171 -7.67 -14.26 -13.81
C GLY A 171 -7.69 -12.85 -13.23
N ILE A 172 -8.85 -12.34 -12.85
CA ILE A 172 -9.00 -11.00 -12.27
C ILE A 172 -8.72 -11.02 -10.77
N ALA A 173 -7.80 -10.18 -10.33
CA ALA A 173 -7.36 -9.99 -8.94
C ALA A 173 -6.95 -8.52 -8.69
N GLY A 174 -7.74 -7.58 -9.18
CA GLY A 174 -7.51 -6.15 -9.04
C GLY A 174 -6.16 -5.70 -9.61
N ILE A 175 -5.37 -4.99 -8.82
CA ILE A 175 -4.04 -4.54 -9.25
C ILE A 175 -3.07 -5.70 -9.43
N LEU A 176 -3.30 -6.87 -8.80
CA LEU A 176 -2.43 -8.05 -8.96
C LEU A 176 -2.57 -8.67 -10.37
N SER A 177 -3.61 -8.30 -11.10
CA SER A 177 -3.84 -8.63 -12.50
C SER A 177 -3.83 -7.39 -13.39
N SER A 178 -3.14 -6.32 -12.97
CA SER A 178 -2.86 -5.15 -13.81
C SER A 178 -1.59 -5.36 -14.65
N ARG A 179 -1.50 -4.65 -15.78
CA ARG A 179 -0.34 -4.72 -16.68
C ARG A 179 0.93 -4.31 -15.94
N ALA A 180 0.89 -3.22 -15.17
CA ALA A 180 2.04 -2.75 -14.42
C ALA A 180 2.51 -3.75 -13.36
N TRP A 181 1.60 -4.41 -12.65
CA TRP A 181 1.97 -5.47 -11.72
C TRP A 181 2.65 -6.64 -12.42
N ALA A 182 2.10 -7.11 -13.54
CA ALA A 182 2.70 -8.20 -14.29
C ALA A 182 4.09 -7.85 -14.83
N LEU A 183 4.24 -6.64 -15.39
CA LEU A 183 5.52 -6.13 -15.88
C LEU A 183 6.57 -6.09 -14.76
N ALA A 184 6.20 -5.66 -13.55
CA ALA A 184 7.15 -5.54 -12.44
C ALA A 184 7.45 -6.90 -11.77
N TYR A 185 6.42 -7.73 -11.60
CA TYR A 185 6.45 -8.82 -10.62
C TYR A 185 6.23 -10.23 -11.21
N TYR A 186 5.75 -10.34 -12.45
CA TYR A 186 5.66 -11.62 -13.18
C TYR A 186 6.75 -11.78 -14.24
N ASN A 187 7.45 -10.73 -14.66
CA ASN A 187 8.36 -10.79 -15.82
C ASN A 187 9.53 -11.79 -15.76
N MET A 188 9.88 -12.33 -14.58
CA MET A 188 11.05 -13.20 -14.40
C MET A 188 10.89 -14.19 -13.24
N GLY A 189 11.71 -15.23 -13.27
CA GLY A 189 11.79 -16.25 -12.23
C GLY A 189 10.51 -17.09 -12.16
N THR A 190 10.25 -17.67 -11.00
CA THR A 190 9.12 -18.60 -10.79
C THR A 190 7.95 -17.92 -10.06
N ASN A 191 7.68 -16.64 -10.35
CA ASN A 191 6.68 -15.79 -9.67
C ASN A 191 6.83 -15.60 -8.15
N ARG A 192 7.93 -16.02 -7.52
CA ARG A 192 8.24 -15.70 -6.10
C ARG A 192 8.24 -14.20 -5.82
N ARG A 193 8.66 -13.42 -6.81
CA ARG A 193 8.68 -11.95 -6.76
C ARG A 193 7.28 -11.37 -6.47
N ALA A 194 6.21 -11.95 -7.01
CA ALA A 194 4.86 -11.48 -6.75
C ALA A 194 4.47 -11.64 -5.28
N THR A 195 4.76 -12.80 -4.66
CA THR A 195 4.57 -12.97 -3.20
C THR A 195 5.42 -11.98 -2.41
N PHE A 196 6.69 -11.82 -2.78
CA PHE A 196 7.61 -10.89 -2.10
C PHE A 196 7.08 -9.45 -2.10
N TYR A 197 6.74 -8.92 -3.27
CA TYR A 197 6.28 -7.54 -3.39
C TYR A 197 4.85 -7.35 -2.89
N LEU A 198 4.01 -8.38 -2.89
CA LEU A 198 2.71 -8.31 -2.22
C LEU A 198 2.89 -8.03 -0.72
N LEU A 199 3.72 -8.84 -0.05
CA LEU A 199 3.95 -8.70 1.40
C LEU A 199 4.76 -7.43 1.73
N ARG A 200 5.76 -7.09 0.92
CA ARG A 200 6.56 -5.87 1.11
C ARG A 200 5.74 -4.59 0.89
N ASN A 201 4.97 -4.53 -0.19
CA ASN A 201 4.25 -3.32 -0.55
C ASN A 201 2.97 -3.15 0.26
N PHE A 202 2.30 -4.24 0.62
CA PHE A 202 0.98 -4.16 1.24
C PHE A 202 0.95 -4.63 2.69
N MET A 203 2.01 -5.28 3.21
CA MET A 203 2.10 -5.67 4.62
C MET A 203 3.40 -5.20 5.30
N CYS A 204 4.22 -4.40 4.59
CA CYS A 204 5.48 -3.83 5.09
C CYS A 204 6.41 -4.90 5.68
N SER A 205 6.31 -6.11 5.14
CA SER A 205 6.97 -7.31 5.66
C SER A 205 7.95 -7.81 4.61
N GLU A 206 9.23 -7.48 4.80
CA GLU A 206 10.32 -8.01 3.98
C GLU A 206 10.73 -9.40 4.47
N MET A 207 11.22 -10.25 3.56
CA MET A 207 11.51 -11.66 3.87
C MET A 207 12.45 -11.84 5.05
N ASP A 208 13.49 -11.01 5.16
CA ASP A 208 14.47 -11.11 6.25
C ASP A 208 13.84 -10.93 7.64
N TYR A 209 12.69 -10.24 7.71
CA TYR A 209 11.98 -10.02 8.96
C TYR A 209 10.92 -11.08 9.25
N ILE A 210 10.47 -11.83 8.24
CA ILE A 210 9.40 -12.83 8.39
C ILE A 210 9.85 -14.25 8.03
N MET A 211 11.16 -14.45 7.86
CA MET A 211 11.73 -15.76 7.64
C MET A 211 11.52 -16.64 8.88
N ASP A 212 11.15 -17.90 8.66
CA ASP A 212 10.85 -18.83 9.75
C ASP A 212 11.28 -20.26 9.38
N VAL A 213 12.40 -20.68 9.94
CA VAL A 213 13.01 -21.99 9.66
C VAL A 213 12.25 -23.16 10.30
N ASN A 214 11.25 -22.89 11.14
CA ASN A 214 10.43 -23.92 11.79
C ASN A 214 9.23 -24.33 10.92
N ILE A 215 8.97 -23.61 9.83
CA ILE A 215 7.87 -23.94 8.90
C ILE A 215 8.25 -25.17 8.06
N PRO A 216 7.33 -26.14 7.86
CA PRO A 216 7.58 -27.31 7.03
C PRO A 216 8.02 -26.96 5.61
N ASP A 217 9.12 -27.56 5.15
CA ASP A 217 9.74 -27.26 3.86
C ASP A 217 9.19 -28.11 2.69
N ILE A 218 8.06 -28.78 2.90
CA ILE A 218 7.43 -29.68 1.91
C ILE A 218 6.97 -28.95 0.64
N TYR A 219 6.75 -27.64 0.71
CA TYR A 219 6.38 -26.80 -0.44
C TYR A 219 7.58 -26.16 -1.11
N VAL A 220 8.80 -26.29 -0.55
CA VAL A 220 9.97 -25.67 -1.19
C VAL A 220 10.17 -26.31 -2.56
N ALA A 221 10.18 -25.47 -3.59
CA ALA A 221 10.15 -25.95 -4.95
C ALA A 221 11.49 -26.57 -5.38
N ARG A 222 11.41 -27.30 -6.51
CA ARG A 222 12.51 -28.10 -7.08
C ARG A 222 13.69 -27.30 -7.58
N ASP A 223 13.52 -26.00 -7.82
CA ASP A 223 14.56 -25.09 -8.30
C ASP A 223 15.46 -24.55 -7.19
N VAL A 224 15.21 -24.93 -5.93
CA VAL A 224 16.03 -24.56 -4.77
C VAL A 224 16.90 -25.76 -4.38
N THR A 225 18.22 -25.55 -4.35
CA THR A 225 19.17 -26.59 -3.92
C THR A 225 18.98 -26.93 -2.44
N ARG A 226 19.18 -28.21 -2.09
CA ARG A 226 19.22 -28.70 -0.69
C ARG A 226 20.64 -28.76 -0.13
N SER A 227 21.62 -28.30 -0.90
CA SER A 227 23.02 -28.21 -0.53
C SER A 227 23.63 -26.94 -1.15
N PRO A 228 23.13 -25.74 -0.79
CA PRO A 228 23.71 -24.48 -1.26
C PRO A 228 25.19 -24.40 -0.87
N GLY A 229 26.05 -24.13 -1.86
CA GLY A 229 27.51 -24.12 -1.65
C GLY A 229 28.11 -25.49 -1.26
N GLY A 230 27.37 -26.59 -1.38
CA GLY A 230 27.79 -27.91 -0.91
C GLY A 230 27.46 -28.20 0.57
N ASP A 231 26.76 -27.29 1.25
CA ASP A 231 26.38 -27.43 2.67
C ASP A 231 24.86 -27.55 2.81
N SER A 232 24.38 -28.71 3.27
CA SER A 232 22.94 -28.92 3.51
C SER A 232 22.44 -28.26 4.79
N SER A 233 23.34 -27.90 5.72
CA SER A 233 22.95 -27.20 6.94
C SER A 233 22.40 -25.82 6.62
N GLU A 234 23.03 -25.10 5.69
CA GLU A 234 22.61 -23.79 5.19
C GLU A 234 21.20 -23.80 4.59
N TYR A 235 20.83 -24.88 3.91
CA TYR A 235 19.45 -25.04 3.45
C TYR A 235 18.45 -25.01 4.61
N LYS A 236 18.71 -25.81 5.66
CA LYS A 236 17.80 -25.94 6.81
C LYS A 236 17.85 -24.73 7.75
N SER A 237 19.01 -24.09 7.93
CA SER A 237 19.19 -22.97 8.86
C SER A 237 18.85 -21.60 8.26
N TYR A 238 18.77 -21.48 6.94
CA TYR A 238 18.56 -20.19 6.28
C TYR A 238 17.55 -20.26 5.13
N CYS A 239 17.80 -21.06 4.09
CA CYS A 239 16.97 -21.06 2.88
C CYS A 239 15.50 -21.42 3.14
N VAL A 240 15.26 -22.42 4.00
CA VAL A 240 13.90 -22.82 4.42
C VAL A 240 13.12 -21.64 4.98
N GLY A 241 13.79 -20.74 5.73
CA GLY A 241 13.15 -19.61 6.39
C GLY A 241 12.39 -18.71 5.42
N CYS A 242 12.94 -18.45 4.24
CA CYS A 242 12.27 -17.68 3.20
C CYS A 242 11.37 -18.56 2.33
N HIS A 243 11.87 -19.73 1.91
CA HIS A 243 11.24 -20.50 0.86
C HIS A 243 10.00 -21.28 1.30
N ALA A 244 9.93 -21.78 2.53
CA ALA A 244 8.87 -22.72 2.94
C ALA A 244 7.47 -22.08 2.80
N ALA A 245 7.26 -20.93 3.43
CA ALA A 245 5.99 -20.22 3.35
C ALA A 245 5.79 -19.52 1.99
N GLN A 246 6.84 -18.92 1.43
CA GLN A 246 6.74 -18.25 0.13
C GLN A 246 6.34 -19.23 -0.97
N ASP A 247 6.92 -20.43 -1.00
CA ASP A 247 6.63 -21.44 -2.03
C ASP A 247 5.29 -22.14 -1.81
N ALA A 248 4.78 -22.18 -0.58
CA ALA A 248 3.43 -22.63 -0.29
C ALA A 248 2.36 -21.66 -0.83
N MET A 249 2.66 -20.35 -0.87
CA MET A 249 1.78 -19.31 -1.40
C MET A 249 1.95 -19.05 -2.90
N ARG A 250 3.14 -19.35 -3.43
CA ARG A 250 3.53 -19.19 -4.84
C ARG A 250 2.53 -19.76 -5.86
N PRO A 251 1.84 -20.90 -5.62
CA PRO A 251 0.81 -21.41 -6.52
C PRO A 251 -0.28 -20.41 -6.87
N ALA A 252 -0.61 -19.42 -6.03
CA ALA A 252 -1.60 -18.39 -6.37
C ALA A 252 -1.32 -17.67 -7.71
N TRP A 253 -0.06 -17.69 -8.16
CA TRP A 253 0.42 -17.07 -9.40
C TRP A 253 0.64 -18.07 -10.54
N ALA A 254 0.22 -19.34 -10.39
CA ALA A 254 0.65 -20.43 -11.27
C ALA A 254 0.24 -20.26 -12.73
N TYR A 255 -0.82 -19.50 -12.99
CA TYR A 255 -1.34 -19.26 -14.35
C TYR A 255 -0.96 -17.89 -14.91
N TYR A 256 -0.18 -17.08 -14.18
CA TYR A 256 0.17 -15.72 -14.59
C TYR A 256 1.58 -15.61 -15.16
N ASP A 257 1.70 -14.94 -16.30
CA ASP A 257 2.96 -14.49 -16.87
C ASP A 257 2.86 -13.06 -17.42
N TYR A 258 3.99 -12.50 -17.79
CA TYR A 258 4.08 -11.28 -18.57
C TYR A 258 4.78 -11.60 -19.88
N ASP A 259 4.16 -11.25 -21.00
CA ASP A 259 4.77 -11.42 -22.31
C ASP A 259 5.37 -10.08 -22.78
N PRO A 260 6.71 -9.93 -22.79
CA PRO A 260 7.34 -8.69 -23.25
C PRO A 260 7.10 -8.40 -24.73
N ALA A 261 6.77 -9.41 -25.55
CA ALA A 261 6.54 -9.22 -26.98
C ALA A 261 5.18 -8.55 -27.25
N SER A 262 4.12 -9.01 -26.58
CA SER A 262 2.81 -8.34 -26.62
C SER A 262 2.71 -7.14 -25.67
N GLY A 263 3.58 -7.04 -24.66
CA GLY A 263 3.59 -5.97 -23.67
C GLY A 263 2.49 -6.08 -22.61
N GLY A 264 1.79 -7.22 -22.54
CA GLY A 264 0.63 -7.47 -21.69
C GLY A 264 0.76 -8.70 -20.78
N ILE A 265 -0.28 -8.91 -19.97
CA ILE A 265 -0.39 -10.07 -19.09
C ILE A 265 -0.77 -11.30 -19.90
N THR A 266 -0.18 -12.44 -19.58
CA THR A 266 -0.67 -13.76 -20.00
C THR A 266 -1.33 -14.45 -18.83
N TYR A 267 -2.55 -14.95 -19.01
CA TYR A 267 -3.24 -15.78 -18.04
C TYR A 267 -3.74 -17.06 -18.71
N THR A 268 -3.31 -18.22 -18.21
CA THR A 268 -3.61 -19.54 -18.80
C THR A 268 -4.34 -20.43 -17.79
N PRO A 269 -5.66 -20.26 -17.60
CA PRO A 269 -6.40 -20.98 -16.57
C PRO A 269 -6.28 -22.50 -16.77
N GLY A 270 -5.97 -23.20 -15.67
CA GLY A 270 -5.74 -24.65 -15.68
C GLY A 270 -4.42 -25.11 -16.29
N GLN A 271 -3.55 -24.19 -16.74
CA GLN A 271 -2.24 -24.50 -17.31
C GLN A 271 -1.16 -23.73 -16.57
N VAL A 272 -0.38 -24.44 -15.75
CA VAL A 272 0.75 -23.84 -15.01
C VAL A 272 1.79 -23.31 -15.99
N VAL A 273 2.15 -22.03 -15.88
CA VAL A 273 3.14 -21.41 -16.76
C VAL A 273 4.51 -22.08 -16.57
N GLN A 274 5.22 -22.30 -17.68
CA GLN A 274 6.42 -23.14 -17.72
C GLN A 274 7.46 -22.79 -16.65
N LYS A 275 7.68 -21.49 -16.42
CA LYS A 275 8.67 -21.00 -15.45
C LYS A 275 8.41 -21.43 -14.00
N MET A 276 7.17 -21.77 -13.62
CA MET A 276 6.85 -22.18 -12.24
C MET A 276 7.52 -23.49 -11.82
N ASN A 277 7.77 -24.38 -12.79
CA ASN A 277 8.38 -25.69 -12.59
C ASN A 277 9.72 -25.84 -13.36
N GLN A 278 10.37 -24.73 -13.70
CA GLN A 278 11.68 -24.75 -14.34
C GLN A 278 12.77 -25.31 -13.39
N ALA A 279 13.93 -25.66 -13.95
CA ALA A 279 15.08 -26.16 -13.18
C ALA A 279 14.74 -27.36 -12.27
N GLY A 280 13.79 -28.21 -12.68
CA GLY A 280 13.34 -29.37 -11.90
C GLY A 280 14.40 -30.46 -11.65
N SER A 281 15.58 -30.33 -12.27
CA SER A 281 16.75 -31.19 -12.02
C SER A 281 17.61 -30.73 -10.83
N THR A 282 17.41 -29.51 -10.30
CA THR A 282 18.17 -29.00 -9.15
C THR A 282 17.89 -29.83 -7.89
N PHE A 283 16.61 -30.11 -7.62
CA PHE A 283 16.19 -31.07 -6.60
C PHE A 283 14.92 -31.80 -7.08
N PRO A 284 15.06 -32.99 -7.71
CA PRO A 284 13.94 -33.67 -8.35
C PRO A 284 12.76 -34.03 -7.43
N GLU A 285 13.02 -34.20 -6.14
CA GLU A 285 12.02 -34.54 -5.13
C GLU A 285 11.33 -33.31 -4.52
N GLY A 286 11.72 -32.09 -4.92
CA GLY A 286 11.09 -30.86 -4.44
C GLY A 286 9.66 -30.67 -4.93
N PHE A 287 9.01 -29.63 -4.44
CA PHE A 287 7.62 -29.36 -4.78
C PHE A 287 7.43 -28.97 -6.25
N VAL A 288 6.54 -29.68 -6.95
CA VAL A 288 6.02 -29.33 -8.27
C VAL A 288 4.73 -28.55 -8.05
N THR A 289 4.60 -27.36 -8.63
CA THR A 289 3.35 -26.60 -8.62
C THR A 289 2.37 -27.21 -9.63
N PRO A 290 1.27 -27.85 -9.20
CA PRO A 290 0.40 -28.59 -10.12
C PRO A 290 -0.80 -27.77 -10.61
N ASN A 291 -1.18 -26.74 -9.85
CA ASN A 291 -2.33 -25.85 -10.07
C ASN A 291 -2.12 -24.57 -9.25
N ASP A 292 -3.16 -23.76 -9.10
CA ASP A 292 -3.17 -22.50 -8.37
C ASP A 292 -3.73 -22.57 -6.94
N ASN A 293 -3.88 -23.78 -6.38
CA ASN A 293 -4.21 -23.95 -4.97
C ASN A 293 -2.98 -23.64 -4.12
N PHE A 294 -3.15 -22.74 -3.15
CA PHE A 294 -2.06 -22.34 -2.25
C PHE A 294 -2.39 -22.59 -0.78
N VAL A 295 -1.34 -22.67 0.03
CA VAL A 295 -1.44 -22.73 1.49
C VAL A 295 -0.65 -21.55 2.08
N ASN A 296 -1.26 -20.85 3.03
CA ASN A 296 -0.66 -19.76 3.76
C ASN A 296 -0.04 -20.29 5.06
N LEU A 297 1.20 -20.79 4.97
CA LEU A 297 1.93 -21.28 6.14
C LEU A 297 2.33 -20.16 7.10
N TRP A 298 2.51 -18.94 6.59
CA TRP A 298 2.70 -17.79 7.46
C TRP A 298 1.49 -17.60 8.39
N GLY A 299 0.29 -17.63 7.81
CA GLY A 299 -0.97 -17.51 8.52
C GLY A 299 -1.26 -18.62 9.54
N SER A 300 -0.84 -19.86 9.24
CA SER A 300 -1.18 -21.03 10.06
C SER A 300 -0.10 -21.49 11.03
N MET A 301 1.17 -21.12 10.81
CA MET A 301 2.29 -21.72 11.54
C MET A 301 3.41 -20.76 11.94
N SER A 302 3.44 -19.52 11.41
CA SER A 302 4.60 -18.66 11.64
C SER A 302 4.63 -18.04 13.03
N ALA A 303 5.84 -17.89 13.57
CA ALA A 303 6.09 -17.09 14.76
C ALA A 303 5.80 -15.59 14.58
N HIS A 304 5.65 -15.11 13.34
CA HIS A 304 5.50 -13.67 13.00
C HIS A 304 4.04 -13.25 12.77
N MET A 305 3.09 -13.96 13.37
CA MET A 305 1.66 -13.69 13.19
C MET A 305 1.19 -12.38 13.79
N ASP A 306 1.90 -11.85 14.77
CA ASP A 306 1.69 -10.50 15.31
C ASP A 306 1.94 -9.40 14.26
N ARG A 307 2.96 -9.58 13.42
CA ARG A 307 3.27 -8.68 12.30
C ARG A 307 2.37 -8.92 11.10
N LEU A 308 2.14 -10.18 10.75
CA LEU A 308 1.43 -10.52 9.51
C LEU A 308 -0.08 -10.43 9.68
N GLY A 309 -0.63 -10.89 10.80
CA GLY A 309 -2.04 -10.69 11.12
C GLY A 309 -3.02 -11.36 10.16
N PHE A 310 -2.61 -12.41 9.46
CA PHE A 310 -3.51 -13.14 8.57
C PHE A 310 -4.71 -13.69 9.35
N LYS A 311 -5.88 -13.68 8.72
CA LYS A 311 -7.12 -14.26 9.26
C LYS A 311 -7.46 -15.52 8.46
N PRO A 312 -8.11 -16.53 9.06
CA PRO A 312 -8.60 -17.68 8.31
C PRO A 312 -9.51 -17.26 7.13
N PRO A 313 -9.53 -18.01 6.02
CA PRO A 313 -8.82 -19.27 5.79
C PRO A 313 -7.33 -19.07 5.48
N TYR A 314 -6.50 -20.05 5.86
CA TYR A 314 -5.06 -20.07 5.56
C TYR A 314 -4.72 -20.89 4.31
N SER A 315 -5.62 -20.86 3.34
CA SER A 315 -5.50 -21.51 2.03
C SER A 315 -6.50 -20.88 1.07
N GLY A 316 -6.31 -21.08 -0.23
CA GLY A 316 -7.21 -20.54 -1.24
C GLY A 316 -6.82 -20.95 -2.65
N VAL A 317 -7.51 -20.36 -3.62
CA VAL A 317 -7.29 -20.62 -5.05
C VAL A 317 -6.95 -19.31 -5.77
N GLY A 318 -5.78 -19.28 -6.38
CA GLY A 318 -5.34 -18.18 -7.23
C GLY A 318 -5.08 -16.85 -6.51
N ALA A 319 -4.70 -15.86 -7.33
CA ALA A 319 -4.33 -14.51 -6.91
C ALA A 319 -5.43 -13.78 -6.13
N LYS A 320 -6.70 -14.00 -6.50
CA LYS A 320 -7.87 -13.33 -5.91
C LYS A 320 -8.03 -13.67 -4.44
N ASP A 321 -7.98 -14.95 -4.09
CA ASP A 321 -8.10 -15.39 -2.69
C ASP A 321 -6.91 -14.95 -1.86
N LEU A 322 -5.70 -15.01 -2.43
CA LEU A 322 -4.51 -14.55 -1.76
C LEU A 322 -4.54 -13.04 -1.50
N GLY A 323 -4.91 -12.24 -2.49
CA GLY A 323 -5.07 -10.79 -2.35
C GLY A 323 -6.13 -10.43 -1.30
N ARG A 324 -7.22 -11.20 -1.20
CA ARG A 324 -8.24 -11.05 -0.16
C ARG A 324 -7.71 -11.38 1.24
N GLN A 325 -6.92 -12.46 1.40
CA GLN A 325 -6.29 -12.78 2.68
C GLN A 325 -5.35 -11.66 3.14
N VAL A 326 -4.57 -11.08 2.22
CA VAL A 326 -3.71 -9.93 2.52
C VAL A 326 -4.54 -8.70 2.90
N ALA A 327 -5.52 -8.31 2.08
CA ALA A 327 -6.37 -7.15 2.34
C ALA A 327 -7.10 -7.21 3.70
N ASN A 328 -7.44 -8.41 4.16
CA ASN A 328 -8.16 -8.62 5.43
C ASN A 328 -7.24 -8.74 6.66
N SER A 329 -5.92 -8.75 6.46
CA SER A 329 -4.94 -8.92 7.55
C SER A 329 -4.68 -7.62 8.31
N SER A 330 -4.33 -7.71 9.60
CA SER A 330 -3.90 -6.51 10.34
C SER A 330 -2.55 -5.98 9.85
N GLY A 331 -1.68 -6.85 9.33
CA GLY A 331 -0.44 -6.44 8.67
C GLY A 331 -0.69 -5.50 7.48
N PHE A 332 -1.81 -5.67 6.76
CA PHE A 332 -2.21 -4.75 5.71
C PHE A 332 -2.55 -3.36 6.23
N ALA A 333 -3.44 -3.29 7.22
CA ALA A 333 -3.86 -2.02 7.79
C ALA A 333 -2.66 -1.27 8.41
N ASN A 334 -1.88 -1.96 9.25
CA ASN A 334 -0.67 -1.43 9.88
C ASN A 334 0.30 -0.86 8.84
N CYS A 335 0.50 -1.58 7.73
CA CYS A 335 1.40 -1.13 6.68
C CYS A 335 0.88 0.12 5.96
N MET A 336 -0.41 0.18 5.65
CA MET A 336 -1.01 1.33 4.98
C MET A 336 -0.92 2.58 5.86
N VAL A 337 -1.25 2.46 7.15
CA VAL A 337 -1.12 3.55 8.13
C VAL A 337 0.33 3.99 8.26
N PHE A 338 1.28 3.06 8.40
CA PHE A 338 2.72 3.38 8.46
C PHE A 338 3.20 4.13 7.20
N LYS A 339 2.77 3.71 6.01
CA LYS A 339 3.13 4.40 4.75
C LYS A 339 2.51 5.80 4.67
N ALA A 340 1.25 5.96 5.07
CA ALA A 340 0.60 7.27 5.15
C ALA A 340 1.34 8.19 6.13
N PHE A 341 1.73 7.67 7.30
CA PHE A 341 2.54 8.36 8.30
C PHE A 341 3.83 8.89 7.72
N LYS A 342 4.66 8.02 7.14
CA LYS A 342 5.91 8.46 6.51
C LYS A 342 5.68 9.50 5.44
N LYS A 343 4.57 9.40 4.71
CA LYS A 343 4.26 10.29 3.60
C LYS A 343 3.88 11.71 4.03
N VAL A 344 3.07 11.88 5.06
CA VAL A 344 2.58 13.21 5.49
C VAL A 344 3.35 13.78 6.68
N CYS A 345 3.99 12.92 7.48
CA CYS A 345 4.80 13.32 8.63
C CYS A 345 6.27 13.58 8.25
N TYR A 346 6.74 12.99 7.14
CA TYR A 346 8.12 13.04 6.64
C TYR A 346 9.17 12.46 7.60
N ARG A 347 8.74 11.55 8.48
CA ARG A 347 9.59 10.80 9.42
C ARG A 347 9.01 9.42 9.68
N ASN A 348 9.80 8.53 10.27
CA ASN A 348 9.25 7.33 10.87
C ASN A 348 8.48 7.70 12.16
N PRO A 349 7.47 6.92 12.55
CA PRO A 349 6.81 7.11 13.83
C PRO A 349 7.76 6.81 15.00
N ALA A 350 7.58 7.55 16.09
CA ALA A 350 8.25 7.35 17.37
C ALA A 350 7.51 6.28 18.18
N ALA A 351 8.19 5.70 19.18
CA ALA A 351 7.59 4.68 20.05
C ALA A 351 6.36 5.20 20.83
N SER A 352 6.31 6.50 21.14
CA SER A 352 5.17 7.14 21.80
C SER A 352 3.92 7.27 20.92
N GLU A 353 4.00 6.94 19.64
CA GLU A 353 2.90 7.04 18.68
C GLU A 353 2.25 5.68 18.37
N SER A 354 2.65 4.60 19.07
CA SER A 354 2.09 3.25 18.87
C SER A 354 0.58 3.22 19.00
N ASP A 355 0.03 3.81 20.06
CA ASP A 355 -1.40 3.73 20.37
C ASP A 355 -2.24 4.44 19.30
N MET A 356 -1.75 5.57 18.78
CA MET A 356 -2.39 6.28 17.67
C MET A 356 -2.36 5.44 16.39
N LEU A 357 -1.23 4.83 16.06
CA LEU A 357 -1.11 3.98 14.87
C LEU A 357 -2.01 2.75 14.96
N ASP A 358 -2.09 2.11 16.13
CA ASP A 358 -2.93 0.95 16.36
C ASP A 358 -4.41 1.33 16.23
N GLN A 359 -4.82 2.47 16.82
CA GLN A 359 -6.18 2.98 16.68
C GLN A 359 -6.53 3.25 15.21
N VAL A 360 -5.68 3.99 14.48
CA VAL A 360 -5.94 4.32 13.07
C VAL A 360 -5.93 3.06 12.19
N SER A 361 -5.12 2.05 12.54
CA SER A 361 -5.09 0.77 11.81
C SER A 361 -6.36 -0.04 12.04
N GLN A 362 -6.85 -0.10 13.27
CA GLN A 362 -8.15 -0.71 13.59
C GLN A 362 -9.30 -0.01 12.84
N GLU A 363 -9.32 1.32 12.84
CA GLU A 363 -10.31 2.10 12.09
C GLU A 363 -10.24 1.83 10.58
N LEU A 364 -9.03 1.62 10.02
CA LEU A 364 -8.86 1.22 8.62
C LEU A 364 -9.36 -0.21 8.36
N GLU A 365 -9.13 -1.16 9.26
CA GLU A 365 -9.69 -2.52 9.13
C GLU A 365 -11.22 -2.51 9.10
N ASP A 366 -11.83 -1.68 9.94
CA ASP A 366 -13.29 -1.61 10.08
C ASP A 366 -13.97 -0.85 8.93
N SER A 367 -13.36 0.26 8.48
CA SER A 367 -13.97 1.16 7.49
C SER A 367 -13.46 0.95 6.07
N GLY A 368 -12.23 0.48 5.90
CA GLY A 368 -11.50 0.49 4.63
C GLY A 368 -11.19 1.90 4.09
N ASN A 369 -11.40 2.95 4.88
CA ASN A 369 -11.31 4.34 4.40
C ASN A 369 -9.88 4.89 4.49
N MET A 370 -9.12 4.71 3.42
CA MET A 370 -7.74 5.19 3.34
C MET A 370 -7.62 6.73 3.34
N LYS A 371 -8.64 7.48 2.89
CA LYS A 371 -8.63 8.95 3.05
C LYS A 371 -8.63 9.36 4.51
N GLU A 372 -9.40 8.67 5.34
CA GLU A 372 -9.47 8.93 6.78
C GLU A 372 -8.09 8.80 7.44
N VAL A 373 -7.36 7.75 7.08
CA VAL A 373 -5.99 7.51 7.55
C VAL A 373 -5.09 8.71 7.25
N TYR A 374 -5.09 9.22 6.02
CA TYR A 374 -4.27 10.39 5.67
C TYR A 374 -4.63 11.64 6.47
N LYS A 375 -5.92 11.85 6.76
CA LYS A 375 -6.39 13.01 7.56
C LYS A 375 -5.93 12.91 9.01
N LYS A 376 -6.22 11.79 9.67
CA LYS A 376 -5.90 11.55 11.09
C LYS A 376 -4.41 11.63 11.37
N VAL A 377 -3.64 10.96 10.53
CA VAL A 377 -2.17 10.97 10.64
C VAL A 377 -1.59 12.37 10.40
N ALA A 378 -2.09 13.11 9.41
CA ALA A 378 -1.62 14.47 9.17
C ALA A 378 -2.00 15.42 10.32
N ALA A 379 -3.20 15.29 10.88
CA ALA A 379 -3.66 16.03 12.06
C ALA A 379 -2.75 15.75 13.26
N HIS A 380 -2.51 14.48 13.59
CA HIS A 380 -1.59 14.06 14.65
C HIS A 380 -0.20 14.68 14.51
N CYS A 381 0.40 14.59 13.31
CA CYS A 381 1.74 15.12 13.05
C CYS A 381 1.84 16.65 13.05
N VAL A 382 0.71 17.35 12.99
CA VAL A 382 0.65 18.79 13.25
C VAL A 382 0.48 19.02 14.75
N GLU A 383 -0.43 18.33 15.44
CA GLU A 383 -0.59 18.47 16.89
C GLU A 383 0.74 18.27 17.63
N ASP A 384 1.40 17.13 17.39
CA ASP A 384 2.71 16.76 17.98
C ASP A 384 3.79 17.82 17.76
N LYS A 385 3.77 18.53 16.62
CA LYS A 385 4.74 19.58 16.32
C LYS A 385 4.56 20.84 17.18
N TYR A 386 3.34 21.13 17.64
CA TYR A 386 3.00 22.38 18.30
C TYR A 386 2.65 22.22 19.79
N GLU A 387 2.53 20.98 20.30
CA GLU A 387 2.41 20.69 21.73
C GLU A 387 3.77 20.47 22.43
N ASN A 388 4.82 20.21 21.65
CA ASN A 388 6.23 20.19 22.08
C ASN A 388 6.89 21.55 21.84
#